data_AF-A0A3B8NML5-F1
#
_entry.id   AF-A0A3B8NML5-F1
#
_cell.length_a   1.000
_cell.length_b   1.000
_cell.length_c   1.000
_cell.angle_alpha   90.00
_cell.angle_beta   90.00
_cell.angle_gamma   90.00
#
_symmetry.space_group_name_H-M   'P 1'
#
loop_
_entity.id
_entity.type
_entity.pdbx_description
1 polymer ?
#
loop_
_entity_poly.entity_id
_entity_poly.type
_entity_poly.pdbx_seq_one_letter_code
_entity_poly.pdbx_strand_id
1 'polypeptide(L)' 'METPDTQSVYRRLALAVLVRAALDALKPFSSALQKDAQDFFRRAAEGGPERAWFAIAGIQPQKLYSEIRRRCEC' A
#
# COMPACT_ATOMS: atom_id res chain seq x y z
N MET A 1 -29.94 -9.85 9.05
CA MET A 1 -28.52 -9.70 8.69
C MET A 1 -28.44 -8.70 7.55
N GLU A 2 -27.96 -7.49 7.80
CA GLU A 2 -27.65 -6.57 6.70
C GLU A 2 -26.42 -7.10 5.98
N THR A 3 -26.56 -7.40 4.69
CA THR A 3 -25.42 -7.73 3.84
C THR A 3 -24.49 -6.52 3.84
N PRO A 4 -23.20 -6.67 4.17
CA PRO A 4 -22.29 -5.55 4.19
C PRO A 4 -22.27 -4.90 2.81
N ASP A 5 -22.37 -3.57 2.80
CA ASP A 5 -22.24 -2.77 1.58
C ASP A 5 -20.97 -3.19 0.83
N THR A 6 -21.14 -3.63 -0.41
CA THR A 6 -20.07 -4.09 -1.29
C THR A 6 -18.91 -3.10 -1.35
N GLN A 7 -19.18 -1.79 -1.30
CA GLN A 7 -18.12 -0.77 -1.24
C GLN A 7 -17.31 -0.83 0.06
N SER A 8 -17.96 -1.09 1.19
CA SER A 8 -17.31 -1.27 2.50
C SER A 8 -16.39 -2.50 2.50
N VAL A 9 -16.80 -3.60 1.85
CA VAL A 9 -15.96 -4.80 1.70
C VAL A 9 -14.70 -4.49 0.88
N TYR A 10 -14.84 -3.85 -0.28
CA TYR A 10 -13.69 -3.50 -1.14
C TYR A 10 -12.73 -2.52 -0.48
N ARG A 11 -13.24 -1.52 0.26
CA ARG A 11 -12.40 -0.60 1.05
C ARG A 11 -11.57 -1.33 2.08
N ARG A 12 -12.17 -2.26 2.83
CA ARG A 12 -11.46 -3.06 3.85
C ARG A 12 -10.39 -3.94 3.22
N LEU A 13 -10.71 -4.58 2.10
CA LEU A 13 -9.75 -5.41 1.37
C LEU A 13 -8.57 -4.58 0.85
N ALA A 14 -8.84 -3.44 0.24
CA ALA A 14 -7.80 -2.53 -0.25
C ALA A 14 -6.91 -2.04 0.89
N LEU A 15 -7.49 -1.68 2.03
CA LEU A 15 -6.73 -1.31 3.22
C LEU A 15 -5.84 -2.47 3.70
N ALA A 16 -6.35 -3.70 3.74
CA ALA A 16 -5.57 -4.87 4.14
C ALA A 16 -4.38 -5.12 3.21
N VAL A 17 -4.57 -4.98 1.90
CA VAL A 17 -3.49 -5.08 0.90
C VAL A 17 -2.41 -4.02 1.15
N LEU A 18 -2.82 -2.76 1.35
CA LEU A 18 -1.90 -1.65 1.60
C LEU A 18 -1.13 -1.82 2.91
N VAL A 19 -1.79 -2.25 3.99
CA VAL A 19 -1.15 -2.52 5.28
C VAL A 19 -0.14 -3.66 5.14
N ARG A 20 -0.50 -4.75 4.47
CA ARG A 20 0.42 -5.87 4.26
C ARG A 20 1.66 -5.45 3.47
N ALA A 21 1.46 -4.75 2.35
CA ALA A 21 2.55 -4.22 1.55
C ALA A 21 3.45 -3.27 2.37
N ALA A 22 2.87 -2.41 3.22
CA ALA A 22 3.64 -1.50 4.06
C ALA A 22 4.50 -2.26 5.09
N LEU A 23 3.94 -3.29 5.73
CA LEU A 23 4.69 -4.15 6.64
C LEU A 23 5.83 -4.88 5.92
N ASP A 24 5.58 -5.37 4.71
CA ASP A 24 6.61 -6.04 3.90
C ASP A 24 7.71 -5.06 3.45
N ALA A 25 7.38 -3.81 3.10
CA ALA A 25 8.33 -2.76 2.72
C ALA A 25 9.22 -2.29 3.88
N LEU A 26 8.70 -2.34 5.11
CA LEU A 26 9.39 -1.89 6.33
C LEU A 26 10.18 -3.00 7.05
N LYS A 27 10.34 -4.18 6.43
CA LYS A 27 11.12 -5.26 7.03
C LYS A 27 12.58 -4.82 7.27
N PRO A 28 13.22 -5.25 8.38
CA PRO A 28 14.56 -4.82 8.75
C PRO A 28 15.68 -5.43 7.89
N PHE A 29 15.37 -6.46 7.10
CA PHE A 29 16.35 -7.15 6.26
C PHE A 29 16.02 -6.98 4.78
N SER A 30 17.05 -6.63 3.99
CA SER A 30 16.97 -6.57 2.54
C SER A 30 16.57 -7.93 1.98
N SER A 31 15.37 -7.99 1.40
CA SER A 31 14.82 -9.18 0.74
C SER A 31 14.14 -8.79 -0.56
N ALA A 32 14.02 -9.74 -1.50
CA ALA A 32 13.30 -9.51 -2.74
C ALA A 32 11.87 -8.99 -2.48
N LEU A 33 11.19 -9.58 -1.50
CA LEU A 33 9.85 -9.16 -1.07
C LEU A 33 9.80 -7.71 -0.55
N GLN A 34 10.80 -7.29 0.23
CA GLN A 34 10.86 -5.90 0.72
C GLN A 34 11.01 -4.93 -0.45
N LYS A 35 11.91 -5.22 -1.39
CA LYS A 35 12.15 -4.37 -2.56
C LYS A 35 10.92 -4.31 -3.46
N ASP A 36 10.27 -5.44 -3.71
CA ASP A 36 9.02 -5.49 -4.48
C ASP A 36 7.92 -4.66 -3.83
N ALA A 37 7.82 -4.70 -2.49
CA ALA A 37 6.87 -3.89 -1.74
C ALA A 37 7.20 -2.39 -1.79
N GLN A 38 8.47 -2.00 -1.69
CA GLN A 38 8.88 -0.59 -1.89
C GLN A 38 8.58 -0.11 -3.31
N ASP A 39 8.84 -0.94 -4.31
CA ASP A 39 8.55 -0.66 -5.71
C ASP A 39 7.04 -0.56 -5.97
N PHE A 40 6.21 -1.33 -5.28
CA PHE A 40 4.74 -1.18 -5.31
C PHE A 40 4.31 0.23 -4.89
N PHE A 41 4.88 0.78 -3.80
CA PHE A 41 4.57 2.15 -3.37
C PHE A 41 5.13 3.21 -4.32
N ARG A 42 6.34 3.00 -4.87
CA ARG A 42 6.93 3.88 -5.89
C ARG A 42 6.03 3.96 -7.12
N ARG A 43 5.68 2.81 -7.72
CA ARG A 43 4.82 2.75 -8.90
C ARG A 43 3.45 3.38 -8.64
N ALA A 44 2.85 3.16 -7.47
CA ALA A 44 1.60 3.80 -7.10
C ALA A 44 1.71 5.34 -7.02
N ALA A 45 2.82 5.87 -6.50
CA ALA A 45 3.09 7.31 -6.42
C ALA A 45 3.32 7.94 -7.80
N GLU A 46 3.94 7.20 -8.73
CA GLU A 46 4.17 7.58 -10.13
C GLU A 46 2.90 7.47 -11.01
N GLY A 47 1.81 6.91 -10.48
CA GLY A 47 0.54 6.77 -11.20
C GLY A 47 0.36 5.44 -11.94
N GLY A 48 1.16 4.43 -11.60
CA GLY A 48 1.02 3.06 -12.08
C GLY A 48 -0.27 2.37 -11.63
N PRO A 49 -0.50 1.12 -12.09
CA PRO A 49 -1.74 0.39 -11.84
C PRO A 49 -2.02 0.13 -10.35
N GLU A 50 -0.98 0.05 -9.52
CA GLU A 50 -1.08 -0.10 -8.07
C GLU A 50 -1.90 1.02 -7.41
N ARG A 51 -1.98 2.20 -8.04
CA ARG A 51 -2.80 3.34 -7.58
C ARG A 51 -4.27 2.98 -7.39
N ALA A 52 -4.80 1.96 -8.08
CA ALA A 52 -6.18 1.50 -7.92
C ALA A 52 -6.49 1.10 -6.46
N TRP A 53 -5.56 0.44 -5.77
CA TRP A 53 -5.74 0.04 -4.37
C TRP A 53 -5.88 1.25 -3.45
N PHE A 54 -5.10 2.30 -3.71
CA PHE A 54 -5.16 3.56 -2.97
C PHE A 54 -6.45 4.33 -3.24
N ALA A 55 -6.91 4.35 -4.49
CA ALA A 55 -8.18 4.96 -4.85
C ALA A 55 -9.36 4.28 -4.16
N ILE A 56 -9.38 2.94 -4.16
CA ILE A 56 -10.40 2.16 -3.44
C ILE A 56 -10.35 2.46 -1.95
N ALA A 57 -9.15 2.51 -1.35
CA ALA A 57 -8.96 2.80 0.08
C ALA A 57 -9.17 4.28 0.46
N GLY A 58 -9.28 5.21 -0.51
CA GLY A 58 -9.37 6.65 -0.26
C GLY A 58 -8.07 7.27 0.28
N ILE A 59 -6.90 6.72 -0.07
CA ILE A 59 -5.58 7.14 0.42
C ILE A 59 -4.78 7.78 -0.71
N GLN A 60 -3.92 8.76 -0.40
CA GLN A 60 -2.97 9.33 -1.35
C GLN A 60 -1.66 8.51 -1.36
N PRO A 61 -1.24 7.93 -2.51
CA PRO A 61 -0.03 7.12 -2.59
C PRO A 61 1.25 7.88 -2.20
N GLN A 62 1.35 9.15 -2.57
CA GLN A 62 2.55 9.96 -2.38
C GLN A 62 2.92 10.10 -0.89
N LYS A 63 1.92 10.29 -0.03
CA LYS A 63 2.13 10.41 1.42
C LYS A 63 2.70 9.11 2.00
N LEU A 64 2.11 7.98 1.64
CA LEU A 64 2.54 6.68 2.17
C LEU A 64 3.94 6.29 1.66
N TYR A 65 4.21 6.52 0.37
CA TYR A 65 5.54 6.30 -0.20
C TYR A 65 6.62 7.14 0.49
N SER A 66 6.34 8.42 0.76
CA SER A 66 7.30 9.30 1.44
C SER A 66 7.68 8.83 2.84
N GLU A 67 6.72 8.30 3.62
CA GLU A 67 6.97 7.77 4.96
C GLU A 67 7.77 6.46 4.91
N ILE A 68 7.46 5.57 3.97
CA ILE A 68 8.20 4.31 3.78
C ILE A 68 9.64 4.61 3.38
N ARG A 69 9.86 5.52 2.43
CA ARG A 69 11.20 5.95 2.01
C ARG A 69 12.00 6.51 3.18
N ARG A 70 11.40 7.41 3.97
CA ARG A 70 12.04 8.00 5.16
C ARG A 70 12.52 6.93 6.14
N ARG A 71 11.76 5.87 6.36
CA ARG A 71 12.10 4.78 7.30
C ARG A 71 13.13 3.79 6.77
N CYS A 72 13.30 3.70 5.46
CA CYS A 72 14.29 2.80 4.85
C CYS A 72 15.64 3.48 4.60
N GLU A 73 15.68 4.82 4.57
CA GLU A 73 16.90 5.63 4.40
C GLU A 73 17.55 6.05 5.74
N CYS A 74 16.92 5.75 6.89
CA CYS A 74 17.50 5.90 8.25
C CYS A 74 18.08 4.58 8.75
#